data_AF-A0A562II16-F1
#
_entry.id   AF-A0A562II16-F1
#
_cell.length_a   1.000
_cell.length_b   1.000
_cell.length_c   1.000
_cell.angle_alpha   90.00
_cell.angle_beta   90.00
_cell.angle_gamma   90.00
#
_symmetry.space_group_name_H-M   'P 1'
#
loop_
_entity.id
_entity.type
_entity.pdbx_description
1 polymer ?
#
loop_
_entity_poly.entity_id
_entity_poly.type
_entity_poly.pdbx_seq_one_letter_code
_entity_poly.pdbx_strand_id
1 'polypeptide(L)'
;MSPSGSALADVVAIPVTPFDGNRVDQATFVRLLERLLDAGVHVVTPNGNTSEFYALTARERRELLELSGRTVADRATLVAGIGLDVQTAVEEGRLARSAGATMAMVHQPLHPYISSQGWIDYHAAIAGELGELGIVLYVKTPHVTGEMIRELGERCPNVVGVKYAVADPVAFARTREAAGPTGSPGSPASPSLTPSAMPCTAPPASPRDW
;
A
#
# COMPACT_ATOMS: atom_id res chain seq x y z
N MET A 1 9.53 12.77 -12.88
CA MET A 1 8.26 12.16 -13.32
C MET A 1 7.53 11.74 -12.06
N SER A 2 6.32 12.24 -11.83
CA SER A 2 5.51 11.75 -10.71
C SER A 2 5.21 10.26 -10.93
N PRO A 3 5.35 9.39 -9.92
CA PRO A 3 5.04 7.97 -10.06
C PRO A 3 3.60 7.80 -10.55
N SER A 4 3.42 7.05 -11.64
CA SER A 4 2.12 6.88 -12.28
C SER A 4 1.31 5.78 -11.58
N GLY A 5 0.06 6.09 -11.20
CA GLY A 5 -0.88 5.11 -10.63
C GLY A 5 -1.29 3.99 -11.59
N SER A 6 -0.90 4.04 -12.86
CA SER A 6 -1.21 3.00 -13.87
C SER A 6 -0.75 1.59 -13.47
N ALA A 7 0.35 1.47 -12.73
CA ALA A 7 0.81 0.18 -12.22
C ALA A 7 -0.22 -0.49 -11.28
N LEU A 8 -1.07 0.29 -10.60
CA LEU A 8 -2.08 -0.23 -9.68
C LEU A 8 -3.30 -0.86 -10.38
N ALA A 9 -3.36 -0.80 -11.71
CA ALA A 9 -4.42 -1.44 -12.50
C ALA A 9 -4.18 -2.95 -12.73
N ASP A 10 -3.16 -3.53 -12.09
CA ASP A 10 -2.78 -4.95 -12.16
C ASP A 10 -3.02 -5.66 -10.81
N VAL A 11 -2.71 -6.95 -10.73
CA VAL A 11 -2.69 -7.71 -9.49
C VAL A 11 -1.58 -7.18 -8.58
N VAL A 12 -1.98 -6.64 -7.42
CA VAL A 12 -1.07 -6.17 -6.38
C VAL A 12 -0.90 -7.26 -5.31
N ALA A 13 0.22 -7.99 -5.36
CA ALA A 13 0.49 -9.07 -4.42
C ALA A 13 1.07 -8.54 -3.10
N ILE A 14 0.53 -9.01 -1.97
CA ILE A 14 1.09 -8.74 -0.65
C ILE A 14 1.67 -10.05 -0.14
N PRO A 15 3.00 -10.21 -0.09
CA PRO A 15 3.61 -11.45 0.40
C PRO A 15 3.33 -11.61 1.89
N VAL A 16 3.13 -12.86 2.32
CA VAL A 16 3.19 -13.22 3.74
C VAL A 16 4.62 -13.06 4.26
N THR A 17 4.79 -13.00 5.58
CA THR A 17 6.10 -13.04 6.23
C THR A 17 6.34 -14.44 6.81
N PRO A 18 7.21 -15.28 6.20
CA PRO A 18 7.57 -16.56 6.77
C PRO A 18 8.35 -16.38 8.08
N PHE A 19 8.08 -17.26 9.05
CA PHE A 19 8.77 -17.29 10.34
C PHE A 19 9.36 -18.68 10.61
N ASP A 20 10.57 -18.69 11.18
CA ASP A 20 11.18 -19.84 11.86
C ASP A 20 11.17 -19.57 13.37
N GLY A 21 10.18 -20.15 14.05
CA GLY A 21 9.86 -19.82 15.43
C GLY A 21 9.45 -18.35 15.56
N ASN A 22 10.21 -17.57 16.33
CA ASN A 22 9.97 -16.14 16.57
C ASN A 22 10.84 -15.22 15.70
N ARG A 23 11.49 -15.76 14.66
CA ARG A 23 12.37 -15.00 13.77
C ARG A 23 11.85 -15.05 12.36
N VAL A 24 11.93 -13.92 11.67
CA VAL A 24 11.65 -13.87 10.23
C VAL A 24 12.59 -14.82 9.48
N ASP A 25 12.03 -15.74 8.70
CA ASP A 25 12.77 -16.58 7.76
C ASP A 25 12.97 -15.83 6.44
N GLN A 26 14.11 -15.13 6.37
CA GLN A 26 14.48 -14.31 5.22
C GLN A 26 14.70 -15.12 3.94
N ALA A 27 15.20 -16.37 4.06
CA ALA A 27 15.49 -17.19 2.89
C ALA A 27 14.19 -17.65 2.22
N THR A 28 13.21 -18.09 3.02
CA THR A 28 11.88 -18.43 2.52
C THR A 28 11.13 -17.22 2.00
N PHE A 29 11.31 -16.04 2.63
CA PHE A 29 10.73 -14.80 2.13
C PHE A 29 11.24 -14.43 0.73
N VAL A 30 12.57 -14.51 0.50
CA VAL A 30 13.15 -14.25 -0.83
C VAL A 30 12.63 -15.26 -1.87
N ARG A 31 12.59 -16.55 -1.54
CA ARG A 31 12.03 -17.58 -2.43
C ARG A 31 10.57 -17.33 -2.79
N LEU A 32 9.77 -16.86 -1.83
CA LEU A 32 8.38 -16.49 -2.05
C LEU A 32 8.28 -15.32 -3.04
N LEU A 33 9.11 -14.28 -2.87
CA LEU A 33 9.13 -13.14 -3.77
C LEU A 33 9.53 -13.56 -5.20
N GLU A 34 10.60 -14.34 -5.36
CA GLU A 34 11.02 -14.87 -6.66
C GLU A 34 9.89 -15.63 -7.34
N ARG A 35 9.21 -16.51 -6.59
CA ARG A 35 8.06 -17.26 -7.12
C ARG A 35 6.92 -16.35 -7.58
N LEU A 36 6.62 -15.26 -6.86
CA LEU A 36 5.60 -14.29 -7.28
C LEU A 36 6.00 -13.60 -8.59
N LEU A 37 7.25 -13.17 -8.69
CA LEU A 37 7.79 -12.52 -9.89
C LEU A 37 7.80 -13.47 -11.09
N ASP A 38 8.22 -14.72 -10.90
CA ASP A 38 8.22 -15.76 -11.94
C ASP A 38 6.81 -16.13 -12.41
N ALA A 39 5.81 -16.00 -11.53
CA ALA A 39 4.40 -16.19 -11.86
C ALA A 39 3.77 -15.00 -12.60
N GLY A 40 4.53 -13.94 -12.90
CA GLY A 40 4.07 -12.78 -13.64
C GLY A 40 3.42 -11.69 -12.78
N VAL A 41 3.68 -11.66 -11.48
CA VAL A 41 3.24 -10.53 -10.63
C VAL A 41 4.09 -9.30 -10.94
N HIS A 42 3.44 -8.18 -11.29
CA HIS A 42 4.12 -6.93 -11.67
C HIS A 42 4.05 -5.84 -10.60
N VAL A 43 3.32 -6.06 -9.51
CA VAL A 43 3.29 -5.17 -8.35
C VAL A 43 3.36 -5.97 -7.06
N VAL A 44 4.35 -5.66 -6.22
CA VAL A 44 4.57 -6.30 -4.93
C VAL A 44 4.48 -5.27 -3.82
N THR A 45 3.74 -5.60 -2.76
CA THR A 45 3.54 -4.74 -1.59
C THR A 45 4.01 -5.43 -0.31
N PRO A 46 5.32 -5.40 0.04
CA PRO A 46 5.76 -5.88 1.34
C PRO A 46 5.21 -4.98 2.44
N ASN A 47 5.30 -5.43 3.69
CA ASN A 47 4.83 -4.69 4.86
C ASN A 47 3.32 -4.35 4.80
N GLY A 48 2.53 -5.15 4.08
CA GLY A 48 1.07 -5.08 4.14
C GLY A 48 0.51 -5.81 5.37
N ASN A 49 -0.82 -5.82 5.52
CA ASN A 49 -1.46 -6.57 6.61
C ASN A 49 -1.22 -8.08 6.49
N THR A 50 -1.23 -8.61 5.25
CA THR A 50 -0.90 -10.01 4.97
C THR A 50 0.56 -10.34 5.32
N SER A 51 1.46 -9.35 5.29
CA SER A 51 2.85 -9.46 5.75
C SER A 51 2.99 -9.34 7.27
N GLU A 52 1.87 -9.26 8.01
CA GLU A 52 1.86 -9.13 9.47
C GLU A 52 2.55 -7.86 9.98
N PHE A 53 2.42 -6.74 9.25
CA PHE A 53 3.03 -5.43 9.56
C PHE A 53 3.03 -5.05 11.06
N TYR A 54 1.89 -5.23 11.74
CA TYR A 54 1.73 -4.85 13.13
C TYR A 54 2.33 -5.83 14.15
N ALA A 55 2.70 -7.04 13.73
CA ALA A 55 3.41 -8.02 14.57
C ALA A 55 4.94 -7.85 14.48
N LEU A 56 5.43 -7.22 13.42
CA LEU A 56 6.86 -7.01 13.17
C LEU A 56 7.40 -5.85 13.97
N THR A 57 8.66 -5.96 14.39
CA THR A 57 9.44 -4.81 14.88
C THR A 57 9.82 -3.87 13.75
N ALA A 58 10.16 -2.60 14.05
CA ALA A 58 10.64 -1.66 13.04
C ALA A 58 11.89 -2.17 12.29
N ARG A 59 12.78 -2.89 12.99
CA ARG A 59 13.94 -3.55 12.40
C ARG A 59 13.53 -4.61 11.38
N GLU A 60 12.59 -5.48 11.73
CA GLU A 60 12.13 -6.55 10.82
C GLU A 60 11.40 -5.98 9.60
N ARG A 61 10.56 -4.95 9.77
CA ARG A 61 9.93 -4.26 8.64
C ARG A 61 10.95 -3.65 7.69
N ARG A 62 12.03 -3.09 8.23
CA ARG A 62 13.15 -2.57 7.43
C ARG A 62 13.88 -3.70 6.69
N GLU A 63 14.20 -4.79 7.36
CA GLU A 63 14.91 -5.93 6.76
C GLU A 63 14.10 -6.55 5.61
N LEU A 64 12.80 -6.77 5.80
CA LEU A 64 11.90 -7.28 4.76
C LEU A 64 11.78 -6.32 3.58
N LEU A 65 11.70 -5.02 3.84
CA LEU A 65 11.65 -4.00 2.80
C LEU A 65 12.94 -3.97 1.97
N GLU A 66 14.10 -4.01 2.62
CA GLU A 66 15.41 -4.06 1.95
C GLU A 66 15.59 -5.35 1.14
N LEU A 67 15.14 -6.50 1.67
CA LEU A 67 15.11 -7.76 0.92
C LEU A 67 14.18 -7.68 -0.28
N SER A 68 13.00 -7.08 -0.12
CA SER A 68 12.03 -6.89 -1.20
C SER A 68 12.61 -6.02 -2.30
N GLY A 69 13.23 -4.89 -1.95
CA GLY A 69 13.89 -4.01 -2.91
C GLY A 69 14.96 -4.71 -3.74
N ARG A 70 15.85 -5.48 -3.07
CA ARG A 70 16.91 -6.24 -3.77
C ARG A 70 16.37 -7.34 -4.67
N THR A 71 15.32 -8.04 -4.24
CA THR A 71 14.76 -9.19 -4.96
C THR A 71 13.87 -8.74 -6.13
N VAL A 72 13.08 -7.70 -5.93
CA VAL A 72 12.19 -7.13 -6.96
C VAL A 72 12.98 -6.38 -8.03
N ALA A 73 13.97 -5.57 -7.62
CA ALA A 73 14.81 -4.77 -8.51
C ALA A 73 13.99 -4.04 -9.59
N ASP A 74 14.24 -4.31 -10.87
CA ASP A 74 13.56 -3.73 -12.03
C ASP A 74 12.45 -4.63 -12.61
N ARG A 75 12.18 -5.79 -12.02
CA ARG A 75 11.23 -6.79 -12.54
C ARG A 75 9.76 -6.47 -12.26
N ALA A 76 9.50 -5.69 -11.20
CA ALA A 76 8.16 -5.31 -10.78
C ALA A 76 8.18 -3.98 -10.04
N THR A 77 7.00 -3.39 -9.87
CA THR A 77 6.82 -2.18 -9.06
C THR A 77 6.73 -2.53 -7.59
N LEU A 78 7.54 -1.87 -6.77
CA LEU A 78 7.51 -2.03 -5.32
C LEU A 78 6.67 -0.93 -4.66
N VAL A 79 5.63 -1.34 -3.93
CA VAL A 79 4.76 -0.45 -3.13
C VAL A 79 4.97 -0.78 -1.66
N ALA A 80 5.63 0.05 -0.87
CA ALA A 80 5.89 -0.32 0.53
C ALA A 80 4.69 -0.01 1.45
N GLY A 81 4.24 -0.96 2.28
CA GLY A 81 3.32 -0.66 3.37
C GLY A 81 4.01 0.16 4.47
N ILE A 82 3.40 1.29 4.83
CA ILE A 82 3.87 2.22 5.89
C ILE A 82 2.69 2.60 6.80
N GLY A 83 2.94 3.07 8.02
CA GLY A 83 1.86 3.57 8.87
C GLY A 83 2.30 3.95 10.27
N LEU A 84 1.39 3.78 11.24
CA LEU A 84 1.54 4.21 12.64
C LEU A 84 1.37 5.73 12.78
N ASP A 85 2.13 6.39 13.66
CA ASP A 85 2.13 7.86 13.74
C ASP A 85 2.83 8.50 12.53
N VAL A 86 2.67 9.82 12.36
CA VAL A 86 3.21 10.55 11.20
C VAL A 86 4.73 10.43 11.10
N GLN A 87 5.45 10.52 12.21
CA GLN A 87 6.92 10.48 12.19
C GLN A 87 7.40 9.10 11.73
N THR A 88 6.84 8.04 12.32
CA THR A 88 7.17 6.67 11.94
C THR A 88 6.81 6.39 10.47
N ALA A 89 5.63 6.79 10.00
CA ALA A 89 5.22 6.58 8.62
C ALA A 89 6.15 7.27 7.62
N VAL A 90 6.59 8.50 7.93
CA VAL A 90 7.54 9.25 7.09
C VAL A 90 8.92 8.60 7.11
N GLU A 91 9.41 8.14 8.25
CA GLU A 91 10.67 7.39 8.35
C GLU A 91 10.63 6.10 7.51
N GLU A 92 9.56 5.30 7.65
CA GLU A 92 9.36 4.09 6.86
C GLU A 92 9.23 4.39 5.36
N GLY A 93 8.58 5.49 4.98
CA GLY A 93 8.50 5.95 3.59
C GLY A 93 9.86 6.33 3.02
N ARG A 94 10.71 7.03 3.78
CA ARG A 94 12.09 7.36 3.35
C ARG A 94 12.95 6.10 3.18
N LEU A 95 12.78 5.12 4.06
CA LEU A 95 13.42 3.81 3.92
C LEU A 95 12.91 3.08 2.67
N ALA A 96 11.59 3.12 2.41
CA ALA A 96 10.98 2.50 1.23
C ALA A 96 11.56 3.06 -0.06
N ARG A 97 11.66 4.38 -0.17
CA ARG A 97 12.31 5.04 -1.30
C ARG A 97 13.76 4.58 -1.46
N SER A 98 14.51 4.51 -0.35
CA SER A 98 15.91 4.08 -0.36
C SER A 98 16.06 2.62 -0.81
N ALA A 99 15.05 1.78 -0.57
CA ALA A 99 14.97 0.40 -1.04
C ALA A 99 14.44 0.27 -2.49
N GLY A 100 14.15 1.38 -3.18
CA GLY A 100 13.69 1.39 -4.58
C GLY A 100 12.17 1.39 -4.76
N ALA A 101 11.38 1.55 -3.68
CA ALA A 101 9.94 1.72 -3.83
C ALA A 101 9.61 3.03 -4.56
N THR A 102 8.68 2.96 -5.50
CA THR A 102 8.15 4.14 -6.22
C THR A 102 6.83 4.63 -5.63
N MET A 103 6.22 3.81 -4.77
CA MET A 103 4.97 4.11 -4.09
C MET A 103 5.01 3.59 -2.65
N ALA A 104 4.19 4.19 -1.80
CA ALA A 104 3.95 3.73 -0.44
C ALA A 104 2.44 3.62 -0.19
N MET A 105 2.02 2.50 0.39
CA MET A 105 0.66 2.30 0.85
C MET A 105 0.56 2.66 2.33
N VAL A 106 -0.16 3.74 2.64
CA VAL A 106 -0.40 4.18 4.01
C VAL A 106 -1.52 3.32 4.60
N HIS A 107 -1.18 2.53 5.62
CA HIS A 107 -2.15 1.75 6.39
C HIS A 107 -3.18 2.65 7.05
N GLN A 108 -4.36 2.12 7.31
CA GLN A 108 -5.35 2.85 8.08
C GLN A 108 -4.79 3.19 9.47
N PRO A 109 -4.89 4.45 9.93
CA PRO A 109 -4.42 4.84 11.26
C PRO A 109 -5.13 4.03 12.36
N LEU A 110 -4.37 3.60 13.36
CA LEU A 110 -4.87 2.79 14.49
C LEU A 110 -5.56 3.61 15.58
N HIS A 111 -5.62 4.93 15.43
CA HIS A 111 -6.17 5.79 16.47
C HIS A 111 -7.67 5.50 16.66
N PRO A 112 -8.13 5.28 17.90
CA PRO A 112 -9.53 4.96 18.16
C PRO A 112 -10.48 6.15 17.89
N TYR A 113 -9.94 7.37 17.93
CA TYR A 113 -10.68 8.61 17.69
C TYR A 113 -10.03 9.36 16.54
N ILE A 114 -10.73 9.43 15.41
CA ILE A 114 -10.27 10.12 14.20
C ILE A 114 -11.44 10.93 13.66
N SER A 115 -11.26 12.25 13.58
CA SER A 115 -12.18 13.13 12.85
C SER A 115 -11.89 13.09 11.35
N SER A 116 -12.86 13.48 10.53
CA SER A 116 -12.66 13.59 9.08
C SER A 116 -11.46 14.48 8.74
N GLN A 117 -11.38 15.68 9.35
CA GLN A 117 -10.25 16.58 9.12
C GLN A 117 -8.92 16.00 9.61
N GLY A 118 -8.91 15.36 10.79
CA GLY A 118 -7.69 14.74 11.33
C GLY A 118 -7.18 13.60 10.44
N TRP A 119 -8.07 12.85 9.80
CA TRP A 119 -7.69 11.83 8.82
C TRP A 119 -7.03 12.48 7.59
N ILE A 120 -7.61 13.56 7.06
CA ILE A 120 -7.05 14.27 5.90
C ILE A 120 -5.67 14.86 6.25
N ASP A 121 -5.55 15.53 7.40
CA ASP A 121 -4.30 16.17 7.82
C ASP A 121 -3.19 15.15 8.12
N TYR A 122 -3.52 14.00 8.70
CA TYR A 122 -2.57 12.89 8.88
C TYR A 122 -1.98 12.43 7.54
N HIS A 123 -2.83 12.16 6.54
CA HIS A 123 -2.36 11.70 5.24
C HIS A 123 -1.65 12.81 4.47
N ALA A 124 -2.10 14.06 4.58
CA ALA A 124 -1.48 15.20 3.94
C ALA A 124 -0.07 15.46 4.49
N ALA A 125 0.13 15.31 5.81
CA ALA A 125 1.45 15.44 6.43
C ALA A 125 2.43 14.37 5.89
N ILE A 126 1.98 13.12 5.82
CA ILE A 126 2.81 12.02 5.27
C ILE A 126 3.10 12.25 3.78
N ALA A 127 2.07 12.59 2.98
CA ALA A 127 2.21 12.80 1.56
C ALA A 127 3.12 13.99 1.23
N GLY A 128 3.05 15.08 2.01
CA GLY A 128 3.91 16.25 1.85
C GLY A 128 5.39 15.95 2.09
N GLU A 129 5.71 15.13 3.10
CA GLU A 129 7.09 14.73 3.42
C GLU A 129 7.65 13.67 2.46
N LEU A 130 6.78 12.96 1.73
CA LEU A 130 7.11 11.87 0.80
C LEU A 130 6.75 12.23 -0.65
N GLY A 131 6.96 13.49 -1.05
CA GLY A 131 6.54 14.03 -2.34
C GLY A 131 7.05 13.26 -3.58
N GLU A 132 8.13 12.51 -3.45
CA GLU A 132 8.68 11.69 -4.55
C GLU A 132 8.06 10.28 -4.65
N LEU A 133 7.29 9.85 -3.65
CA LEU A 133 6.56 8.58 -3.66
C LEU A 133 5.10 8.81 -4.03
N GLY A 134 4.54 7.88 -4.80
CA GLY A 134 3.09 7.82 -4.99
C GLY A 134 2.44 7.23 -3.76
N ILE A 135 1.51 7.96 -3.16
CA ILE A 135 0.80 7.55 -1.96
C ILE A 135 -0.47 6.80 -2.35
N VAL A 136 -0.61 5.59 -1.79
CA VAL A 136 -1.81 4.75 -1.91
C VAL A 136 -2.50 4.70 -0.55
N LEU A 137 -3.75 5.12 -0.49
CA LEU A 137 -4.53 5.13 0.75
C LEU A 137 -5.16 3.76 0.98
N TYR A 138 -4.90 3.13 2.13
CA TYR A 138 -5.64 1.93 2.51
C TYR A 138 -6.89 2.29 3.30
N VAL A 139 -8.05 2.18 2.65
CA VAL A 139 -9.36 2.53 3.23
C VAL A 139 -10.14 1.27 3.56
N LYS A 140 -10.28 0.95 4.86
CA LYS A 140 -11.04 -0.22 5.34
C LYS A 140 -12.21 0.15 6.28
N THR A 141 -12.62 1.42 6.29
CA THR A 141 -13.72 1.91 7.12
C THR A 141 -14.70 2.74 6.29
N PRO A 142 -16.02 2.64 6.54
CA PRO A 142 -17.01 3.49 5.88
C PRO A 142 -16.97 4.95 6.33
N HIS A 143 -16.21 5.29 7.39
CA HIS A 143 -16.06 6.66 7.87
C HIS A 143 -15.26 7.55 6.90
N VAL A 144 -14.44 6.97 6.03
CA VAL A 144 -13.69 7.73 5.01
C VAL A 144 -14.57 7.84 3.77
N THR A 145 -14.95 9.08 3.43
CA THR A 145 -15.84 9.36 2.30
C THR A 145 -15.07 9.72 1.03
N GLY A 146 -15.77 9.76 -0.11
CA GLY A 146 -15.15 10.17 -1.38
C GLY A 146 -14.72 11.64 -1.37
N GLU A 147 -15.48 12.51 -0.70
CA GLU A 147 -15.16 13.92 -0.55
C GLU A 147 -13.85 14.14 0.20
N MET A 148 -13.59 13.34 1.25
CA MET A 148 -12.33 13.38 1.98
C MET A 148 -11.14 12.97 1.09
N ILE A 149 -11.32 11.93 0.28
CA ILE A 149 -10.31 11.46 -0.68
C ILE A 149 -10.04 12.52 -1.75
N ARG A 150 -11.11 13.16 -2.27
CA ARG A 150 -11.00 14.24 -3.26
C ARG A 150 -10.24 15.43 -2.69
N GLU A 151 -10.63 15.93 -1.51
CA GLU A 151 -9.95 17.04 -0.84
C GLU A 151 -8.46 16.73 -0.63
N LEU A 152 -8.14 15.52 -0.16
CA LEU A 152 -6.75 15.10 0.02
C LEU A 152 -6.00 15.04 -1.32
N GLY A 153 -6.60 14.52 -2.39
CA GLY A 153 -5.98 14.49 -3.72
C GLY A 153 -5.74 15.89 -4.30
N GLU A 154 -6.63 16.84 -4.03
CA GLU A 154 -6.46 18.26 -4.40
C GLU A 154 -5.29 18.91 -3.62
N ARG A 155 -5.13 18.57 -2.33
CA ARG A 155 -4.03 19.06 -1.49
C ARG A 155 -2.69 18.40 -1.81
N CYS A 156 -2.70 17.13 -2.18
CA CYS A 156 -1.52 16.29 -2.30
C CYS A 156 -1.54 15.52 -3.64
N PRO A 157 -0.99 16.10 -4.72
CA PRO A 157 -1.03 15.50 -6.07
C PRO A 157 -0.27 14.17 -6.18
N ASN A 158 0.58 13.83 -5.21
CA ASN A 158 1.25 12.54 -5.13
C ASN A 158 0.38 11.45 -4.48
N VAL A 159 -0.86 11.74 -4.09
CA VAL A 159 -1.85 10.72 -3.74
C VAL A 159 -2.42 10.15 -5.03
N VAL A 160 -1.98 8.95 -5.39
CA VAL A 160 -2.21 8.37 -6.72
C VAL A 160 -3.21 7.23 -6.73
N GLY A 161 -3.50 6.62 -5.57
CA GLY A 161 -4.42 5.49 -5.51
C GLY A 161 -5.11 5.28 -4.17
N VAL A 162 -6.16 4.48 -4.19
CA VAL A 162 -6.88 4.01 -3.00
C VAL A 162 -7.10 2.52 -3.11
N LYS A 163 -6.64 1.79 -2.10
CA LYS A 163 -7.01 0.40 -1.87
C LYS A 163 -8.24 0.35 -0.98
N TYR A 164 -9.41 0.15 -1.60
CA TYR A 164 -10.70 0.18 -0.90
C TYR A 164 -11.11 -1.21 -0.41
N ALA A 165 -11.21 -1.40 0.90
CA ALA A 165 -11.46 -2.69 1.57
C ALA A 165 -12.69 -2.68 2.48
N VAL A 166 -13.62 -1.73 2.29
CA VAL A 166 -14.97 -1.85 2.88
C VAL A 166 -15.77 -2.82 2.02
N ALA A 167 -16.28 -3.89 2.64
CA ALA A 167 -17.04 -4.94 1.97
C ALA A 167 -18.50 -4.53 1.69
N ASP A 168 -18.67 -3.38 1.04
CA ASP A 168 -19.97 -2.85 0.60
C ASP A 168 -19.82 -2.26 -0.81
N PRO A 169 -20.37 -2.94 -1.85
CA PRO A 169 -20.24 -2.48 -3.23
C PRO A 169 -21.01 -1.18 -3.51
N VAL A 170 -22.09 -0.89 -2.76
CA VAL A 170 -22.86 0.35 -2.91
C VAL A 170 -22.09 1.51 -2.29
N ALA A 171 -21.52 1.30 -1.10
CA ALA A 171 -20.64 2.29 -0.49
C ALA A 171 -19.42 2.57 -1.38
N PHE A 172 -18.79 1.54 -1.95
CA PHE A 172 -17.69 1.70 -2.90
C PHE A 172 -18.09 2.57 -4.10
N ALA A 173 -19.22 2.29 -4.73
CA ALA A 173 -19.70 3.06 -5.89
C ALA A 173 -19.90 4.54 -5.55
N ARG A 174 -20.52 4.84 -4.40
CA ARG A 174 -20.73 6.21 -3.91
C ARG A 174 -19.41 6.91 -3.58
N THR A 175 -18.49 6.23 -2.88
CA THR A 175 -17.17 6.77 -2.58
C THR A 175 -16.42 7.12 -3.86
N ARG A 176 -16.46 6.24 -4.87
CA ARG A 176 -15.81 6.48 -6.16
C ARG A 176 -16.40 7.66 -6.92
N GLU A 177 -17.73 7.76 -6.95
CA GLU A 177 -18.41 8.90 -7.59
C GLU A 177 -18.04 10.22 -6.90
N ALA A 178 -18.10 10.27 -5.57
CA ALA A 178 -17.77 11.45 -4.78
C ALA A 178 -16.28 11.83 -4.82
N ALA A 179 -15.37 10.86 -4.97
CA ALA A 179 -13.94 11.11 -5.14
C ALA A 179 -13.60 11.79 -6.47
N GLY A 180 -14.50 11.72 -7.45
CA GLY A 180 -14.34 12.34 -8.78
C GLY A 180 -13.60 11.44 -9.78
N PRO A 181 -13.58 11.84 -11.07
CA PRO A 181 -12.98 11.06 -12.15
C PRO A 181 -11.45 11.05 -12.06
N THR A 182 -10.87 9.88 -12.33
CA THR A 182 -9.42 9.73 -12.53
C THR A 182 -8.98 10.46 -13.81
N GLY A 183 -8.24 11.56 -13.68
CA GLY A 183 -7.49 12.17 -14.80
C GLY A 183 -8.31 12.88 -15.88
N SER A 184 -9.15 13.86 -15.54
CA SER A 184 -9.72 14.77 -16.54
C SER A 184 -8.71 15.86 -16.94
N PRO A 185 -8.61 16.27 -18.23
CA PRO A 185 -7.70 17.32 -18.63
C PRO A 185 -8.11 18.66 -18.00
N GLY A 186 -7.24 19.22 -17.16
CA GLY A 186 -7.42 20.55 -16.54
C GLY A 186 -7.77 20.56 -15.04
N SER A 187 -7.90 19.40 -14.39
CA SER A 187 -8.10 19.27 -12.92
C SER A 187 -7.01 18.37 -12.33
N PRO A 188 -6.54 18.58 -11.08
CA PRO A 188 -5.71 17.57 -10.42
C PRO A 188 -6.44 16.22 -10.49
N ALA A 189 -5.75 15.19 -10.97
CA ALA A 189 -6.34 13.88 -11.15
C ALA A 189 -6.72 13.29 -9.78
N SER A 190 -7.98 12.89 -9.59
CA SER A 190 -8.37 12.14 -8.41
C SER A 190 -7.60 10.81 -8.34
N PRO A 191 -7.25 10.32 -7.14
CA PRO A 191 -6.56 9.05 -6.97
C PRO A 191 -7.31 7.90 -7.64
N SER A 192 -6.62 6.91 -8.22
CA SER A 192 -7.28 5.73 -8.78
C SER A 192 -7.87 4.85 -7.68
N LEU A 193 -9.20 4.73 -7.61
CA LEU A 193 -9.86 3.80 -6.68
C LEU A 193 -9.94 2.40 -7.29
N THR A 194 -9.21 1.47 -6.69
CA THR A 194 -9.32 0.04 -7.00
C THR A 194 -10.05 -0.67 -5.86
N PRO A 195 -11.12 -1.44 -6.13
CA PRO A 195 -11.70 -2.30 -5.11
C PRO A 195 -10.65 -3.32 -4.70
N SER A 196 -10.53 -3.59 -3.40
CA SER A 196 -9.73 -4.69 -2.89
C SER A 196 -10.43 -5.99 -3.28
N ALA A 197 -10.19 -6.48 -4.49
CA ALA A 197 -10.54 -7.84 -4.83
C ALA A 197 -9.73 -8.77 -3.92
N MET A 198 -10.40 -9.49 -3.02
CA MET A 198 -9.95 -10.77 -2.48
C MET A 198 -11.22 -11.60 -2.22
N PRO A 199 -11.21 -12.88 -2.62
CA PRO A 199 -10.23 -13.82 -2.11
C PRO A 199 -9.29 -14.36 -3.19
N CYS A 200 -7.98 -14.12 -3.05
CA CYS A 200 -7.02 -15.11 -3.56
C CYS A 200 -7.05 -16.29 -2.60
N THR A 201 -8.06 -17.15 -2.72
CA THR A 201 -7.87 -18.55 -2.37
C THR A 201 -6.89 -19.11 -3.40
N ALA A 202 -5.59 -19.07 -3.09
CA ALA A 202 -4.71 -20.08 -3.66
C ALA A 202 -5.24 -21.45 -3.21
N PRO A 203 -5.28 -22.48 -4.07
CA PRO A 203 -5.58 -23.83 -3.61
C PRO A 203 -4.61 -24.17 -2.46
N PRO A 204 -5.01 -24.96 -1.46
CA PRO A 204 -4.10 -25.34 -0.38
C PRO A 204 -2.87 -26.01 -1.00
N ALA A 205 -1.74 -25.29 -1.01
CA ALA A 205 -0.46 -25.88 -1.35
C ALA A 205 -0.14 -26.91 -0.26
N SER A 206 0.26 -28.11 -0.67
CA SER A 206 0.58 -29.16 0.27
C SER A 206 1.80 -28.73 1.10
N PRO A 207 1.97 -29.21 2.34
CA PRO A 207 3.15 -28.91 3.16
C PRO A 207 4.49 -29.30 2.52
N ARG A 208 4.48 -30.00 1.37
CA ARG A 208 5.67 -30.43 0.62
C ARG A 208 6.10 -29.45 -0.47
N ASP A 209 5.33 -28.38 -0.72
CA ASP A 209 5.60 -27.40 -1.77
C ASP A 209 6.24 -26.10 -1.25
N TRP A 210 6.69 -26.10 0.02
CA TRP A 210 7.39 -24.99 0.69
C TRP A 210 8.85 -25.31 0.94
#